data_AF-A0A173V6V3-F1
#
_entry.id   AF-A0A173V6V3-F1
#
_cell.length_a   1.000
_cell.length_b   1.000
_cell.length_c   1.000
_cell.angle_alpha   90.00
_cell.angle_beta   90.00
_cell.angle_gamma   90.00
#
_symmetry.space_group_name_H-M   'P 1'
#
loop_
_entity.id
_entity.type
_entity.pdbx_description
1 polymer ?
#
loop_
_entity_poly.entity_id
_entity_poly.type
_entity_poly.pdbx_seq_one_letter_code
_entity_poly.pdbx_strand_id
1 'polypeptide(L)'
;MNTIRDIRFKYDITNIDLSNVLGINKSTISTILDRDINTLSIKQLCSLREYTKSTFNELLGEQVFTPDNIDNQTDNTKHTSLSDNLVIIEENEIHLHPKFAEAIRKAIQDNKE
;
A
#
# COMPACT_ATOMS: atom_id res chain seq x y z
N MET A 1 16.60 -10.90 4.14
CA MET A 1 15.33 -11.38 3.57
C MET A 1 15.16 -12.88 3.79
N ASN A 2 13.97 -13.34 4.22
CA ASN A 2 13.63 -14.76 4.28
C ASN A 2 13.32 -15.34 2.90
N THR A 3 13.57 -16.63 2.73
CA THR A 3 13.08 -17.42 1.60
C THR A 3 11.72 -18.04 1.90
N ILE A 4 11.03 -18.52 0.86
CA ILE A 4 9.77 -19.28 1.00
C ILE A 4 10.00 -20.56 1.83
N ARG A 5 11.18 -21.19 1.69
CA ARG A 5 11.59 -22.34 2.52
C ARG A 5 11.68 -21.99 4.00
N ASP A 6 12.26 -20.84 4.33
CA ASP A 6 12.41 -20.40 5.72
C ASP A 6 11.05 -20.24 6.39
N ILE A 7 10.08 -19.60 5.70
CA ILE A 7 8.71 -19.49 6.20
C ILE A 7 8.06 -20.86 6.34
N ARG A 8 8.21 -21.73 5.34
CA ARG A 8 7.66 -23.07 5.37
C ARG A 8 8.14 -23.85 6.60
N PHE A 9 9.44 -23.81 6.91
CA PHE A 9 9.98 -24.50 8.08
C PHE A 9 9.60 -23.81 9.40
N LYS A 10 9.62 -22.48 9.45
CA LYS A 10 9.32 -21.71 10.66
C LYS A 10 7.88 -21.94 11.16
N TYR A 11 6.93 -22.07 10.24
CA TYR A 11 5.51 -22.25 10.56
C TYR A 11 4.97 -23.66 10.27
N ASP A 12 5.85 -24.63 10.02
CA ASP A 12 5.52 -26.03 9.72
C ASP A 12 4.43 -26.19 8.62
N ILE A 13 4.59 -25.44 7.52
CA ILE A 13 3.62 -25.43 6.42
C ILE A 13 3.91 -26.57 5.45
N THR A 14 2.90 -27.36 5.08
CA THR A 14 3.10 -28.38 4.04
C THR A 14 3.17 -27.77 2.64
N ASN A 15 3.72 -28.50 1.65
CA ASN A 15 3.70 -28.01 0.27
C ASN A 15 2.27 -27.85 -0.27
N ILE A 16 1.33 -28.66 0.24
CA ILE A 16 -0.09 -28.59 -0.16
C ILE A 16 -0.69 -27.30 0.38
N ASP A 17 -0.52 -27.02 1.67
CA ASP A 17 -1.03 -25.81 2.30
C ASP A 17 -0.44 -24.56 1.63
N LEU A 18 0.88 -24.55 1.42
CA LEU A 18 1.55 -23.45 0.75
C LEU A 18 1.04 -23.23 -0.67
N SER A 19 0.72 -24.30 -1.41
CA SER A 19 0.12 -24.17 -2.74
C SER A 19 -1.27 -23.54 -2.71
N ASN A 20 -2.09 -23.90 -1.72
CA ASN A 20 -3.43 -23.34 -1.52
C ASN A 20 -3.34 -21.86 -1.11
N VAL A 21 -2.46 -21.53 -0.15
CA VAL A 21 -2.25 -20.17 0.35
C VAL A 21 -1.75 -19.24 -0.75
N LEU A 22 -0.78 -19.69 -1.56
CA LEU A 22 -0.20 -18.89 -2.63
C LEU A 22 -1.06 -18.91 -3.91
N GLY A 23 -2.08 -19.76 -3.98
CA GLY A 23 -2.92 -19.93 -5.17
C GLY A 23 -2.15 -20.43 -6.40
N ILE A 24 -1.16 -21.30 -6.19
CA ILE A 24 -0.32 -21.85 -7.27
C ILE A 24 -0.38 -23.37 -7.32
N ASN A 25 0.09 -23.96 -8.41
CA ASN A 25 0.12 -25.41 -8.52
C ASN A 25 1.12 -26.03 -7.52
N LYS A 26 0.72 -27.13 -6.88
CA LYS A 26 1.58 -27.91 -5.97
C LYS A 26 2.92 -28.33 -6.59
N SER A 27 2.97 -28.59 -7.90
CA SER A 27 4.22 -28.95 -8.59
C SER A 27 5.19 -27.79 -8.68
N THR A 28 4.70 -26.55 -8.64
CA THR A 28 5.51 -25.32 -8.67
C THR A 28 6.16 -25.04 -7.32
N ILE A 29 5.63 -25.56 -6.21
CA ILE A 29 6.14 -25.25 -4.86
C ILE A 29 7.62 -25.60 -4.73
N SER A 30 8.00 -26.81 -5.14
CA SER A 30 9.38 -27.29 -5.03
C SER A 30 10.39 -26.42 -5.77
N THR A 31 9.99 -25.71 -6.83
CA THR A 31 10.89 -24.86 -7.63
C THR A 31 10.98 -23.43 -7.12
N ILE A 32 10.13 -23.03 -6.17
CA ILE A 32 10.12 -21.68 -5.61
C ILE A 32 10.60 -21.62 -4.15
N LEU A 33 10.83 -22.75 -3.49
CA LEU A 33 11.25 -22.78 -2.08
C LEU A 33 12.50 -21.94 -1.80
N ASP A 34 13.46 -21.93 -2.70
CA ASP A 34 14.71 -21.15 -2.58
C ASP A 34 14.56 -19.66 -2.92
N ARG A 35 13.37 -19.22 -3.36
CA ARG A 35 13.16 -17.82 -3.74
C ARG A 35 12.93 -16.98 -2.50
N ASP A 36 13.39 -15.73 -2.59
CA ASP A 36 13.08 -14.70 -1.61
C ASP A 36 11.57 -14.46 -1.56
N ILE A 37 11.06 -14.23 -0.36
CA ILE A 37 9.64 -13.98 -0.12
C ILE A 37 9.13 -12.71 -0.81
N ASN A 38 10.02 -11.75 -1.09
CA ASN A 38 9.72 -10.52 -1.81
C ASN A 38 9.36 -10.75 -3.30
N THR A 39 9.59 -11.95 -3.83
CA THR A 39 9.21 -12.33 -5.20
C THR A 39 7.72 -12.67 -5.31
N LEU A 40 7.04 -12.88 -4.18
CA LEU A 40 5.60 -13.08 -4.14
C LEU A 40 4.86 -11.79 -4.45
N SER A 41 3.71 -11.91 -5.13
CA SER A 41 2.80 -10.78 -5.28
C SER A 41 2.26 -10.31 -3.93
N ILE A 42 1.86 -9.04 -3.84
CA ILE A 42 1.25 -8.47 -2.62
C ILE A 42 0.07 -9.32 -2.14
N LYS A 43 -0.78 -9.79 -3.06
CA LYS A 43 -1.91 -10.67 -2.72
C LYS A 43 -1.45 -11.95 -2.02
N GLN A 44 -0.41 -12.59 -2.55
CA GLN A 44 0.14 -13.82 -1.97
C GLN A 44 0.78 -13.57 -0.60
N LEU A 45 1.49 -12.45 -0.44
CA LEU A 45 2.03 -12.02 0.85
C LEU A 45 0.92 -11.80 1.88
N CYS A 46 -0.19 -11.15 1.50
CA CYS A 46 -1.35 -10.97 2.38
C CYS A 46 -1.96 -12.31 2.79
N SER A 47 -2.20 -13.23 1.84
CA SER A 47 -2.73 -14.56 2.15
C SER A 47 -1.81 -15.37 3.07
N LEU A 48 -0.50 -15.29 2.85
CA LEU A 48 0.49 -15.94 3.70
C LEU A 48 0.53 -15.34 5.11
N ARG A 49 0.40 -14.02 5.23
CA ARG A 49 0.27 -13.31 6.50
C ARG A 49 -0.97 -13.75 7.27
N GLU A 50 -2.12 -13.83 6.60
CA GLU A 50 -3.38 -14.28 7.21
C GLU A 50 -3.28 -15.73 7.69
N TYR A 51 -2.66 -16.61 6.89
CA TYR A 51 -2.46 -18.00 7.24
C TYR A 51 -1.53 -18.18 8.44
N THR A 52 -0.39 -17.50 8.45
CA THR A 52 0.64 -17.60 9.51
C THR A 52 0.37 -16.72 10.72
N LYS A 53 -0.61 -15.82 10.66
CA LYS A 53 -0.93 -14.80 11.67
C LYS A 53 0.27 -13.97 12.11
N SER A 54 1.19 -13.71 11.17
CA SER A 54 2.45 -13.01 11.44
C SER A 54 2.41 -11.56 10.96
N THR A 55 3.41 -10.76 11.34
CA THR A 55 3.62 -9.42 10.76
C THR A 55 4.37 -9.52 9.43
N PHE A 56 4.29 -8.49 8.58
CA PHE A 56 5.07 -8.48 7.34
C PHE A 56 6.58 -8.47 7.61
N ASN A 57 7.06 -7.78 8.65
CA ASN A 57 8.47 -7.79 9.02
C ASN A 57 8.98 -9.20 9.38
N GLU A 58 8.17 -9.98 10.10
CA GLU A 58 8.53 -11.36 10.42
C GLU A 58 8.58 -12.27 9.19
N LEU A 59 7.68 -12.04 8.22
CA LEU A 59 7.69 -12.76 6.95
C LEU A 59 8.89 -12.35 6.09
N LEU A 60 9.17 -11.06 5.97
CA LEU A 60 10.30 -10.55 5.19
C LEU A 60 11.66 -10.88 5.84
N GLY A 61 11.69 -11.11 7.16
CA GLY A 61 12.92 -11.44 7.89
C GLY A 61 13.84 -10.22 8.09
N GLU A 62 13.29 -9.03 7.89
CA GLU A 62 13.97 -7.76 8.10
C GLU A 62 12.91 -6.72 8.49
N GLN A 63 13.34 -5.69 9.23
CA GLN A 63 12.46 -4.62 9.69
C GLN A 63 12.24 -3.62 8.55
N VAL A 64 11.46 -4.02 7.53
CA VAL A 64 11.11 -3.16 6.38
C VAL A 64 10.14 -2.07 6.81
N PHE A 65 9.19 -2.42 7.66
CA PHE A 65 8.11 -1.56 8.07
C PHE A 65 8.35 -1.06 9.50
N THR A 66 8.67 0.22 9.62
CA THR A 66 8.86 0.94 10.87
C THR A 66 7.79 2.03 10.97
N PRO A 67 7.45 2.51 12.17
CA PRO A 67 6.57 3.67 12.33
C PRO A 67 7.07 4.91 11.57
N ASP A 68 8.38 5.00 11.31
CA ASP A 68 9.00 6.12 10.61
C ASP A 68 8.92 6.01 9.07
N ASN A 69 8.60 4.82 8.53
CA ASN A 69 8.57 4.58 7.06
C ASN A 69 7.24 3.99 6.54
N ILE A 70 6.39 3.49 7.42
CA ILE A 70 4.96 3.41 7.21
C ILE A 70 4.44 4.77 7.63
N ASP A 71 3.60 5.38 6.80
CA ASP A 71 2.79 6.53 7.17
C ASP A 71 1.79 6.11 8.26
N ASN A 72 2.30 5.83 9.46
CA ASN A 72 1.52 5.53 10.63
C ASN A 72 1.19 6.89 11.22
N GLN A 73 0.22 7.58 10.62
CA GLN A 73 -0.32 8.84 11.10
C GLN A 73 -1.00 8.63 12.46
N THR A 74 -0.21 8.46 13.51
CA THR A 74 -0.53 8.95 14.85
C THR A 74 0.04 10.36 14.97
N ASP A 75 -0.53 11.23 14.14
CA ASP A 75 -0.56 12.70 14.19
C ASP A 75 0.75 13.53 14.25
N ASN A 76 0.71 14.64 13.47
CA ASN A 76 1.31 15.94 13.75
C ASN A 76 2.59 16.46 13.05
N THR A 77 2.95 15.98 11.86
CA THR A 77 3.81 16.79 10.95
C THR A 77 3.26 16.80 9.54
N LYS A 78 2.63 17.95 9.20
CA LYS A 78 2.28 18.46 7.87
C LYS A 78 2.66 17.54 6.71
N HIS A 79 1.69 16.72 6.31
CA HIS A 79 1.65 16.23 4.95
C HIS A 79 1.62 17.46 4.05
N THR A 80 2.52 17.51 3.06
CA THR A 80 2.12 18.16 1.83
C THR A 80 1.16 17.22 1.13
N SER A 81 -0.10 17.29 1.53
CA SER A 81 -1.12 16.46 0.92
C SER A 81 -1.21 16.84 -0.56
N LEU A 82 -1.63 15.93 -1.45
CA LEU A 82 -2.21 16.38 -2.72
C LEU A 82 -3.52 17.18 -2.49
N SER A 83 -3.99 17.23 -1.23
CA SER A 83 -4.94 18.21 -0.67
C SER A 83 -4.34 19.56 -0.30
N ASP A 84 -3.03 19.81 -0.41
CA ASP A 84 -2.45 21.13 -0.10
C ASP A 84 -2.92 22.22 -1.07
N ASN A 85 -3.54 21.81 -2.18
CA ASN A 85 -4.28 22.70 -3.08
C ASN A 85 -5.80 22.50 -3.01
N LEU A 86 -6.30 21.69 -2.07
CA LEU A 86 -7.73 21.64 -1.75
C LEU A 86 -7.95 22.49 -0.50
N VAL A 87 -8.22 23.76 -0.78
CA VAL A 87 -8.83 24.72 0.15
C VAL A 87 -9.93 23.99 0.93
N ILE A 88 -9.77 23.91 2.25
CA ILE A 88 -10.86 23.58 3.16
C ILE A 88 -11.88 24.71 2.98
N ILE A 89 -12.99 24.40 2.33
CA ILE A 89 -14.11 25.33 2.22
C ILE A 89 -14.82 25.26 3.57
N GLU A 90 -14.46 26.14 4.50
CA GLU A 90 -15.42 26.57 5.51
C GLU A 90 -16.62 27.14 4.76
N GLU A 91 -17.82 26.73 5.16
CA GLU A 91 -19.08 27.12 4.51
C GLU A 91 -19.14 28.65 4.36
N ASN A 92 -18.82 29.12 3.14
CA ASN A 92 -18.95 30.48 2.56
C ASN A 92 -17.68 31.17 2.01
N GLU A 93 -16.48 30.58 2.00
CA GLU A 93 -15.37 31.17 1.21
C GLU A 93 -14.68 30.15 0.30
N ILE A 94 -15.03 30.18 -0.99
CA ILE A 94 -14.31 29.46 -2.04
C ILE A 94 -13.12 30.31 -2.48
N HIS A 95 -11.92 29.99 -2.00
CA HIS A 95 -10.69 30.56 -2.57
C HIS A 95 -10.34 29.85 -3.88
N LEU A 96 -10.87 30.36 -5.00
CA LEU A 96 -10.51 29.89 -6.33
C LEU A 96 -9.08 30.32 -6.70
N HIS A 97 -8.31 29.39 -7.25
CA HIS A 97 -6.99 29.68 -7.82
C HIS A 97 -7.10 30.82 -8.88
N PRO A 98 -6.13 31.75 -8.98
CA PRO A 98 -6.26 32.99 -9.75
C PRO A 98 -6.68 32.78 -11.21
N LYS A 99 -6.15 31.72 -11.84
CA LYS A 99 -6.50 31.36 -13.24
C LYS A 99 -7.97 30.99 -13.42
N PHE A 100 -8.59 30.35 -12.42
CA PHE A 100 -10.02 30.02 -12.47
C PHE A 100 -10.88 31.25 -12.14
N ALA A 101 -10.44 32.10 -11.21
CA ALA A 101 -11.12 33.36 -10.92
C ALA A 101 -11.16 34.29 -12.16
N GLU A 102 -10.08 34.33 -12.92
CA GLU A 102 -9.98 35.13 -14.16
C GLU A 102 -10.85 34.54 -15.29
N ALA A 103 -10.87 33.22 -15.44
CA ALA A 103 -11.74 32.54 -16.40
C ALA A 103 -13.23 32.77 -16.10
N ILE A 104 -13.62 32.72 -14.82
CA ILE A 104 -15.00 33.00 -14.38
C ILE A 104 -15.36 34.48 -14.63
N ARG A 105 -14.47 35.43 -14.30
CA ARG A 105 -14.70 36.85 -14.59
C ARG A 105 -14.92 37.10 -16.07
N LYS A 106 -14.09 36.51 -16.92
CA LYS A 106 -14.20 36.63 -18.37
C LYS A 106 -15.52 36.04 -18.89
N ALA A 107 -15.90 34.85 -18.42
CA ALA A 107 -17.16 34.21 -18.80
C ALA A 107 -18.42 34.95 -18.32
N ILE A 108 -18.36 35.66 -17.18
CA ILE A 108 -19.44 36.53 -16.69
C ILE A 108 -19.54 37.81 -17.54
N GLN A 109 -18.41 38.32 -18.01
CA GLN A 109 -18.35 39.55 -18.80
C GLN A 109 -18.78 39.33 -20.25
N ASP A 110 -18.40 38.20 -20.86
CA ASP A 110 -18.86 37.77 -22.19
C ASP A 110 -20.36 37.41 -22.22
N ASN A 111 -20.98 37.09 -21.08
CA ASN A 111 -22.44 36.82 -20.98
C ASN A 111 -23.28 38.07 -20.68
N LYS A 112 -22.68 39.27 -20.60
CA LYS A 112 -23.38 40.54 -20.36
C LYS A 112 -23.48 41.43 -21.61
N GLU A 113 -23.00 40.98 -22.76
CA GLU A 113 -23.24 41.59 -24.08
C GLU A 113 -24.33 40.87 -24.86
#